data_AF-A0A7Y5LIG3-F1
#
_entry.id   AF-A0A7Y5LIG3-F1
#
_cell.length_a   1.000
_cell.length_b   1.000
_cell.length_c   1.000
_cell.angle_alpha   90.00
_cell.angle_beta   90.00
_cell.angle_gamma   90.00
#
_symmetry.space_group_name_H-M   'P 1'
#
loop_
_entity.id
_entity.type
_entity.pdbx_description
1 polymer ?
#
loop_
_entity_poly.entity_id
_entity_poly.type
_entity_poly.pdbx_seq_one_letter_code
_entity_poly.pdbx_strand_id
1 'polypeptide(L)'
;MLTSSYVLTGCSSTVRSYGESGNSDAGRYYSSEYAGAEVLFTAEGTASYYADDFHGKKTANGETYNMYGISAAHPEFPLETIIRVTNLKNDRSVILRINDRMPDFKGRMIDLSLGAARELDTVNDGIAKVRIEVLKWGTGKRKK
;
A
#
# COMPACT_ATOMS: atom_id res chain seq x y z
N MET A 1 7.80 -39.02 -45.83
CA MET A 1 7.73 -37.55 -45.96
C MET A 1 7.19 -36.98 -44.66
N LEU A 2 7.96 -36.07 -44.05
CA LEU A 2 7.64 -35.12 -42.97
C LEU A 2 7.25 -35.67 -41.58
N THR A 3 8.26 -35.79 -40.74
CA THR A 3 8.18 -35.74 -39.27
C THR A 3 7.89 -34.29 -38.83
N SER A 4 6.84 -34.07 -38.05
CA SER A 4 6.51 -32.75 -37.49
C SER A 4 7.21 -32.57 -36.14
N SER A 5 8.28 -31.78 -36.12
CA SER A 5 8.96 -31.34 -34.90
C SER A 5 8.30 -30.05 -34.41
N TYR A 6 7.71 -30.09 -33.22
CA TYR A 6 7.28 -28.87 -32.52
C TYR A 6 8.42 -28.34 -31.66
N VAL A 7 8.81 -27.10 -31.93
CA VAL A 7 9.85 -26.34 -31.23
C VAL A 7 9.25 -25.72 -29.96
N LEU A 8 10.00 -25.86 -28.87
CA LEU A 8 9.75 -25.27 -27.55
C LEU A 8 9.77 -23.73 -27.63
N THR A 9 8.73 -23.07 -27.12
CA THR A 9 8.82 -21.65 -26.78
C THR A 9 9.10 -21.52 -25.30
N GLY A 10 10.37 -21.29 -24.96
CA GLY A 10 10.77 -20.88 -23.62
C GLY A 10 10.29 -19.46 -23.34
N CYS A 11 9.59 -19.25 -22.23
CA CYS A 11 9.39 -17.92 -21.69
C CYS A 11 10.62 -17.56 -20.84
N SER A 12 11.58 -16.86 -21.44
CA SER A 12 12.64 -16.16 -20.71
C SER A 12 12.07 -14.86 -20.16
N SER A 13 11.61 -14.87 -18.91
CA SER A 13 11.26 -13.64 -18.18
C SER A 13 12.50 -13.07 -17.51
N THR A 14 13.45 -12.56 -18.31
CA THR A 14 14.53 -11.71 -17.78
C THR A 14 14.32 -10.27 -18.20
N VAL A 15 13.55 -9.59 -17.37
CA VAL A 15 13.45 -8.13 -17.22
C VAL A 15 13.11 -8.00 -15.72
N ARG A 16 13.86 -7.34 -14.82
CA ARG A 16 14.35 -5.96 -14.87
C ARG A 16 15.14 -5.65 -13.59
N SER A 17 16.20 -4.87 -13.74
CA SER A 17 16.67 -3.81 -12.82
C SER A 17 16.42 -4.00 -11.31
N TYR A 18 17.46 -4.45 -10.60
CA TYR A 18 17.63 -4.16 -9.17
C TYR A 18 17.84 -2.64 -9.03
N GLY A 19 16.84 -1.89 -8.55
CA GLY A 19 17.06 -0.48 -8.18
C GLY A 19 15.83 0.40 -7.97
N GLU A 20 14.75 0.23 -8.75
CA GLU A 20 13.63 1.20 -8.73
C GLU A 20 12.23 0.58 -8.92
N SER A 21 12.13 -0.69 -9.31
CA SER A 21 10.85 -1.32 -9.69
C SER A 21 9.98 -1.81 -8.53
N GLY A 22 10.58 -2.16 -7.39
CA GLY A 22 9.92 -2.95 -6.34
C GLY A 22 8.69 -2.30 -5.67
N ASN A 23 8.50 -0.98 -5.77
CA ASN A 23 7.34 -0.30 -5.18
C ASN A 23 6.10 -0.26 -6.06
N SER A 24 6.31 -0.07 -7.35
CA SER A 24 5.22 -0.14 -8.33
C SER A 24 4.62 -1.55 -8.37
N ASP A 25 5.39 -2.57 -7.97
CA ASP A 25 4.94 -3.96 -7.96
C ASP A 25 3.99 -4.27 -6.81
N ALA A 26 4.21 -3.68 -5.62
CA ALA A 26 3.34 -3.89 -4.46
C ALA A 26 1.94 -3.30 -4.68
N GLY A 27 1.85 -2.04 -5.13
CA GLY A 27 0.56 -1.40 -5.45
C GLY A 27 -0.19 -2.13 -6.56
N ARG A 28 0.53 -2.58 -7.60
CA ARG A 28 -0.04 -3.40 -8.69
C ARG A 28 -0.54 -4.75 -8.19
N TYR A 29 0.24 -5.43 -7.34
CA TYR A 29 -0.14 -6.71 -6.73
C TYR A 29 -1.44 -6.57 -5.90
N TYR A 30 -1.50 -5.60 -4.99
CA TYR A 30 -2.70 -5.39 -4.18
C TYR A 30 -3.92 -5.01 -5.02
N SER A 31 -3.71 -4.21 -6.07
CA SER A 31 -4.78 -3.87 -7.01
C SER A 31 -5.29 -5.11 -7.75
N SER A 32 -4.40 -5.96 -8.28
CA SER A 32 -4.81 -7.18 -8.99
C SER A 32 -5.55 -8.18 -8.10
N GLU A 33 -5.16 -8.29 -6.83
CA GLU A 33 -5.71 -9.27 -5.90
C GLU A 33 -7.03 -8.79 -5.25
N TYR A 34 -7.13 -7.50 -4.92
CA TYR A 34 -8.20 -6.97 -4.06
C TYR A 34 -9.11 -5.94 -4.72
N ALA A 35 -8.94 -5.60 -6.01
CA ALA A 35 -9.80 -4.61 -6.67
C ALA A 35 -11.30 -4.92 -6.53
N GLY A 36 -11.68 -6.19 -6.63
CA GLY A 36 -13.07 -6.67 -6.50
C GLY A 36 -13.42 -7.26 -5.14
N ALA A 37 -12.59 -7.08 -4.11
CA ALA A 37 -12.86 -7.60 -2.77
C ALA A 37 -14.05 -6.88 -2.11
N GLU A 38 -14.81 -7.62 -1.29
CA GLU A 38 -15.89 -7.08 -0.47
C GLU A 38 -15.35 -6.03 0.52
N VAL A 39 -16.11 -4.95 0.72
CA VAL A 39 -15.79 -3.94 1.72
C VAL A 39 -16.35 -4.36 3.08
N LEU A 40 -15.45 -4.66 4.01
CA LEU A 40 -15.78 -5.14 5.36
C LEU A 40 -16.03 -4.02 6.36
N PHE A 41 -15.46 -2.83 6.10
CA PHE A 41 -15.57 -1.65 6.95
C PHE A 41 -15.24 -0.40 6.14
N THR A 42 -15.88 0.72 6.47
CA THR A 42 -15.60 2.03 5.85
C THR A 42 -15.50 3.12 6.92
N ALA A 43 -14.55 4.04 6.73
CA ALA A 43 -14.42 5.23 7.55
C ALA A 43 -13.83 6.39 6.75
N GLU A 44 -14.21 7.61 7.10
CA GLU A 44 -13.64 8.82 6.51
C GLU A 44 -12.86 9.61 7.55
N GLY A 45 -11.73 10.17 7.14
CA GLY A 45 -10.83 10.84 8.05
C GLY A 45 -9.79 11.68 7.33
N THR A 46 -8.83 12.16 8.11
CA THR A 46 -7.68 12.90 7.59
C THR A 46 -6.50 11.95 7.46
N ALA A 47 -5.90 11.92 6.27
CA ALA A 47 -4.60 11.30 6.03
C ALA A 47 -3.49 12.35 6.07
N SER A 48 -2.30 11.93 6.49
CA SER A 48 -1.04 12.62 6.17
C SER A 48 -0.07 11.62 5.55
N TYR A 49 1.18 12.01 5.31
CA TYR A 49 2.26 11.06 4.99
C TYR A 49 3.45 11.33 5.89
N TYR A 50 4.18 10.27 6.27
CA TYR A 50 5.21 10.38 7.32
C TYR A 50 6.63 10.52 6.75
N ALA A 51 7.47 11.16 7.57
CA ALA A 51 8.73 11.78 7.17
C ALA A 51 9.80 10.81 6.65
N ASP A 52 10.74 11.40 5.92
CA ASP A 52 11.92 10.76 5.35
C ASP A 52 12.89 10.18 6.38
N ASP A 53 12.96 10.79 7.56
CA ASP A 53 13.72 10.31 8.71
C ASP A 53 13.41 8.87 9.13
N PHE A 54 12.28 8.30 8.71
CA PHE A 54 11.93 6.91 9.01
C PHE A 54 12.50 5.93 7.99
N HIS A 55 12.93 6.38 6.81
CA HIS A 55 13.37 5.48 5.74
C HIS A 55 14.50 4.56 6.21
N GLY A 56 14.40 3.27 5.88
CA GLY A 56 15.37 2.27 6.30
C GLY A 56 15.21 1.76 7.74
N LYS A 57 14.33 2.36 8.55
CA LYS A 57 14.02 1.88 9.91
C LYS A 57 13.01 0.73 9.87
N LYS A 58 12.92 -0.01 10.98
CA LYS A 58 11.93 -1.09 11.13
C LYS A 58 10.56 -0.51 11.45
N THR A 59 9.56 -1.00 10.74
CA THR A 59 8.13 -0.78 11.02
C THR A 59 7.64 -1.74 12.10
N ALA A 60 6.42 -1.53 12.62
CA ALA A 60 5.83 -2.37 13.66
C ALA A 60 5.65 -3.84 13.27
N ASN A 61 5.56 -4.19 11.98
CA ASN A 61 5.53 -5.59 11.54
C ASN A 61 6.92 -6.20 11.30
N GLY A 62 8.00 -5.43 11.51
CA GLY A 62 9.40 -5.87 11.35
C GLY A 62 10.00 -5.67 9.95
N GLU A 63 9.22 -5.18 9.00
CA GLU A 63 9.72 -4.81 7.67
C GLU A 63 10.53 -3.53 7.73
N THR A 64 11.46 -3.38 6.79
CA THR A 64 12.19 -2.13 6.60
C THR A 64 11.30 -1.13 5.86
N TYR A 65 11.07 0.04 6.45
CA TYR A 65 10.25 1.08 5.84
C TYR A 65 10.90 1.63 4.57
N ASN A 66 10.18 1.49 3.47
CA ASN A 66 10.50 2.15 2.21
C ASN A 66 9.56 3.34 2.03
N MET A 67 10.09 4.56 2.04
CA MET A 67 9.26 5.75 1.89
C MET A 67 8.61 5.89 0.51
N TYR A 68 9.28 5.41 -0.54
CA TYR A 68 8.73 5.35 -1.87
C TYR A 68 7.69 4.21 -2.00
N GLY A 69 7.52 3.44 -0.91
CA GLY A 69 6.59 2.35 -0.64
C GLY A 69 5.15 2.58 -1.02
N ILE A 70 4.41 1.48 -1.15
CA ILE A 70 2.95 1.48 -1.05
C ILE A 70 2.56 0.80 0.28
N SER A 71 2.58 1.59 1.35
CA SER A 71 2.19 1.16 2.70
C SER A 71 1.65 2.31 3.54
N ALA A 72 1.13 2.01 4.73
CA ALA A 72 0.65 3.01 5.68
C ALA A 72 0.77 2.56 7.15
N ALA A 73 0.75 3.54 8.05
CA ALA A 73 0.68 3.38 9.49
C ALA A 73 -0.72 3.73 10.00
N HIS A 74 -1.25 2.94 10.92
CA HIS A 74 -2.56 3.18 11.54
C HIS A 74 -2.49 2.99 13.07
N PRO A 75 -3.24 3.77 13.89
CA PRO A 75 -3.22 3.63 15.35
C PRO A 75 -3.69 2.26 15.86
N GLU A 76 -4.82 1.77 15.34
CA GLU A 76 -5.51 0.60 15.93
C GLU A 76 -5.67 -0.64 15.04
N PHE A 77 -5.77 -0.48 13.72
CA PHE A 77 -6.03 -1.60 12.80
C PHE A 77 -4.97 -2.71 12.95
N PRO A 78 -5.35 -3.99 12.89
CA PRO A 78 -4.39 -5.09 12.86
C PRO A 78 -3.29 -4.84 11.82
N LEU A 79 -2.03 -5.17 12.14
CA LEU A 79 -1.00 -5.20 11.10
C LEU A 79 -1.39 -6.24 10.05
N GLU A 80 -0.93 -6.03 8.82
CA GLU A 80 -1.29 -6.82 7.64
C GLU A 80 -2.72 -6.61 7.13
N THR A 81 -3.44 -5.60 7.65
CA THR A 81 -4.75 -5.22 7.11
C THR A 81 -4.57 -4.62 5.72
N ILE A 82 -5.38 -5.08 4.76
CA ILE A 82 -5.43 -4.55 3.40
C ILE A 82 -6.59 -3.58 3.30
N ILE A 83 -6.29 -2.37 2.82
CA ILE A 83 -7.27 -1.30 2.70
C ILE A 83 -7.20 -0.64 1.32
N ARG A 84 -8.33 -0.16 0.84
CA ARG A 84 -8.40 0.87 -0.20
C ARG A 84 -8.45 2.23 0.47
N VAL A 85 -7.55 3.12 0.08
CA VAL A 85 -7.59 4.54 0.47
C VAL A 85 -8.01 5.33 -0.75
N THR A 86 -9.04 6.17 -0.60
CA THR A 86 -9.52 7.06 -1.66
C THR A 86 -9.38 8.50 -1.21
N ASN A 87 -8.73 9.33 -2.01
CA ASN A 87 -8.68 10.77 -1.78
C ASN A 87 -10.00 11.40 -2.23
N LEU A 88 -10.74 12.01 -1.30
CA LEU A 88 -12.07 12.56 -1.54
C LEU A 88 -12.06 13.84 -2.39
N LYS A 89 -10.88 14.44 -2.62
CA LYS A 89 -10.75 15.65 -3.44
C LYS A 89 -10.71 15.35 -4.95
N ASN A 90 -10.19 14.18 -5.34
CA ASN A 90 -9.93 13.83 -6.74
C ASN A 90 -10.33 12.40 -7.12
N ASP A 91 -10.98 11.66 -6.22
CA ASP A 91 -11.43 10.27 -6.36
C ASP A 91 -10.33 9.25 -6.73
N ARG A 92 -9.05 9.64 -6.64
CA ARG A 92 -7.94 8.69 -6.82
C ARG A 92 -7.90 7.74 -5.64
N SER A 93 -7.61 6.48 -5.92
CA SER A 93 -7.49 5.46 -4.88
C SER A 93 -6.27 4.59 -5.06
N VAL A 94 -5.81 4.03 -3.94
CA VAL A 94 -4.72 3.06 -3.88
C VAL A 94 -5.08 1.95 -2.90
N ILE A 95 -4.80 0.70 -3.26
CA ILE A 95 -4.90 -0.42 -2.33
C ILE A 95 -3.53 -0.69 -1.74
N LEU A 96 -3.46 -0.74 -0.42
CA LEU A 96 -2.21 -0.88 0.31
C LEU A 96 -2.40 -1.69 1.60
N ARG A 97 -1.26 -1.99 2.25
CA ARG A 97 -1.22 -2.69 3.52
C ARG A 97 -0.83 -1.77 4.67
N ILE A 98 -1.46 -2.00 5.82
CA ILE A 98 -1.02 -1.45 7.11
C ILE A 98 0.16 -2.28 7.63
N ASN A 99 1.37 -1.72 7.60
CA ASN A 99 2.58 -2.37 8.10
C ASN A 99 3.18 -1.70 9.33
N ASP A 100 2.67 -0.53 9.71
CA ASP A 100 3.24 0.24 10.81
C ASP A 100 2.19 0.81 11.79
N ARG A 101 2.69 1.40 12.87
CA ARG A 101 1.92 2.05 13.93
C ARG A 101 2.27 3.53 13.98
N MET A 102 1.24 4.35 14.06
CA MET A 102 1.39 5.76 14.39
C MET A 102 0.78 6.04 15.78
N PRO A 103 1.27 7.06 16.51
CA PRO A 103 0.59 7.54 17.70
C PRO A 103 -0.82 8.01 17.35
N ASP A 104 -1.75 7.82 18.29
CA ASP A 104 -3.12 8.31 18.15
C ASP A 104 -3.15 9.82 18.39
N PHE A 105 -2.90 10.58 17.33
CA PHE A 105 -3.02 12.03 17.35
C PHE A 105 -4.46 12.43 16.99
N LYS A 106 -5.09 13.23 17.85
CA LYS A 106 -6.40 13.81 17.58
C LYS A 106 -6.37 14.54 16.23
N GLY A 107 -7.09 13.99 15.24
CA GLY A 107 -7.28 14.60 13.93
C GLY A 107 -6.57 13.92 12.75
N ARG A 108 -5.75 12.88 12.97
CA ARG A 108 -5.15 12.06 11.89
C ARG A 108 -5.55 10.60 12.04
N MET A 109 -6.17 10.04 11.01
CA MET A 109 -6.65 8.66 10.97
C MET A 109 -5.58 7.71 10.44
N ILE A 110 -4.77 8.17 9.47
CA ILE A 110 -3.78 7.33 8.78
C ILE A 110 -2.58 8.16 8.32
N ASP A 111 -1.39 7.57 8.43
CA ASP A 111 -0.16 8.14 7.88
C ASP A 111 0.33 7.25 6.73
N LEU A 112 0.31 7.80 5.52
CA LEU A 112 0.70 7.14 4.29
C LEU A 112 2.23 7.17 4.10
N SER A 113 2.75 6.18 3.38
CA SER A 113 4.08 6.32 2.76
C SER A 113 4.07 7.43 1.70
N LEU A 114 5.23 8.02 1.40
CA LEU A 114 5.37 9.03 0.35
C LEU A 114 4.96 8.48 -1.02
N GLY A 115 5.24 7.22 -1.32
CA GLY A 115 4.78 6.57 -2.55
C GLY A 115 3.26 6.50 -2.63
N ALA A 116 2.57 6.06 -1.58
CA ALA A 116 1.10 6.05 -1.55
C ALA A 116 0.50 7.46 -1.67
N ALA A 117 1.11 8.46 -1.03
CA ALA A 117 0.68 9.85 -1.15
C ALA A 117 0.84 10.42 -2.58
N ARG A 118 1.87 9.99 -3.32
CA ARG A 118 2.05 10.33 -4.74
C ARG A 118 0.95 9.71 -5.60
N GLU A 119 0.61 8.44 -5.36
CA GLU A 119 -0.47 7.76 -6.11
C GLU A 119 -1.84 8.42 -5.89
N LEU A 120 -2.08 8.96 -4.69
CA LEU A 120 -3.30 9.68 -4.33
C LEU A 120 -3.29 11.17 -4.69
N ASP A 121 -2.15 11.68 -5.16
CA ASP A 121 -1.92 13.10 -5.44
C ASP A 121 -2.22 14.00 -4.22
N THR A 122 -1.64 13.64 -3.07
CA THR A 122 -1.81 14.36 -1.79
C THR A 122 -0.53 15.02 -1.27
N VAL A 123 0.61 14.83 -1.96
CA VAL A 123 1.92 15.31 -1.49
C VAL A 123 1.93 16.83 -1.32
N ASN A 124 1.40 17.57 -2.29
CA ASN A 124 1.39 19.05 -2.24
C ASN A 124 0.44 19.60 -1.17
N ASP A 125 -0.63 18.86 -0.85
CA ASP A 125 -1.60 19.26 0.18
C ASP A 125 -1.06 18.98 1.60
N GLY A 126 -0.15 18.01 1.75
CA GLY A 126 0.42 17.57 3.04
C GLY A 126 -0.56 16.74 3.89
N ILE A 127 -1.82 17.18 3.95
CA ILE A 127 -2.95 16.51 4.57
C ILE A 127 -4.10 16.38 3.58
N ALA A 128 -4.85 15.28 3.64
CA ALA A 128 -5.96 15.04 2.72
C ALA A 128 -7.16 14.43 3.45
N LYS A 129 -8.38 14.73 2.99
CA LYS A 129 -9.58 13.99 3.38
C LYS A 129 -9.65 12.71 2.57
N VAL A 130 -9.72 11.58 3.26
CA VAL A 130 -9.73 10.26 2.64
C VAL A 130 -10.86 9.41 3.16
N ARG A 131 -11.30 8.47 2.32
CA ARG A 131 -12.09 7.31 2.73
C ARG A 131 -11.18 6.09 2.76
N ILE A 132 -11.27 5.33 3.86
CA ILE A 132 -10.62 4.04 4.04
C ILE A 132 -11.68 2.96 3.96
N GLU A 133 -11.45 1.96 3.12
CA GLU A 133 -12.27 0.76 3.03
C GLU A 133 -11.41 -0.46 3.35
N VAL A 134 -11.80 -1.26 4.35
CA VAL A 134 -11.09 -2.49 4.69
C VAL A 134 -11.55 -3.61 3.78
N LEU A 135 -10.60 -4.20 3.05
CA LEU A 135 -10.83 -5.31 2.12
C LEU A 135 -10.48 -6.65 2.75
N LYS A 136 -9.55 -6.63 3.71
CA LYS A 136 -9.15 -7.81 4.49
C LYS A 136 -8.56 -7.37 5.82
N TRP A 137 -9.12 -7.87 6.91
CA TRP A 137 -8.52 -7.70 8.23
C TRP A 137 -7.21 -8.47 8.34
N GLY A 138 -6.18 -7.80 8.83
CA GLY A 138 -4.89 -8.41 9.12
C GLY A 138 -4.95 -9.33 10.35
N THR A 139 -3.99 -10.23 10.45
CA THR A 139 -3.84 -11.16 11.58
C THR A 139 -2.83 -10.66 12.62
N GLY A 140 -2.15 -9.54 12.36
CA GLY A 140 -1.16 -8.97 13.26
C GLY A 140 -1.78 -8.36 14.52
N LYS A 141 -1.01 -8.29 15.60
CA LYS A 141 -1.50 -7.80 16.90
C LYS A 141 -2.11 -6.39 16.79
N ARG A 142 -3.36 -6.23 17.24
CA ARG A 142 -3.92 -4.91 17.56
C ARG A 142 -3.17 -4.30 18.74
N LYS A 143 -3.17 -2.97 18.84
CA LYS A 143 -2.72 -2.30 20.07
C LYS A 143 -3.65 -2.78 21.21
N LYS A 144 -3.04 -3.20 22.32
CA LYS A 144 -3.77 -3.52 23.56
C LYS A 144 -4.31 -2.24 24.20
#